data_AF-A0A975VI87-F1
#
_entry.id   AF-A0A975VI87-F1
#
_cell.length_a   1.000
_cell.length_b   1.000
_cell.length_c   1.000
_cell.angle_alpha   90.00
_cell.angle_beta   90.00
_cell.angle_gamma   90.00
#
_symmetry.space_group_name_H-M   'P 1'
#
loop_
_entity.id
_entity.type
_entity.pdbx_description
1 polymer ?
#
loop_
_entity_poly.entity_id
_entity_poly.type
_entity_poly.pdbx_seq_one_letter_code
_entity_poly.pdbx_strand_id
1 'polypeptide(L)'
;MLQPWSRWAIMRAPSICSMRRNGRTAGCCPWRCATRPTCRCAGFRNMSRCCCACSGLWQISRPVYIIRAMDARFLDSPRDRMVDAAIAGMRTCGLAGAGINQVIAASGAPKGSLYHYFPGGKLELAREALERFGETRQQELQTVLAGDGPPDQKIARLFKRAAKGMAQEDFRYGCAVAGVTLDLDEDSAALGPVCSGLLDSWTQTLAVLFEPLPAARRKALARFVITAFEGALVQARAARSTQPLLEAGELAGSLVRAQLQPS
;
A
#
# COMPACT_ATOMS: atom_id res chain seq x y z
N MET A 1 24.76 -15.24 -17.21
CA MET A 1 24.98 -13.78 -17.21
C MET A 1 23.62 -13.10 -17.25
N LEU A 2 22.91 -12.83 -16.14
CA LEU A 2 23.15 -11.86 -15.06
C LEU A 2 23.23 -10.38 -15.52
N GLN A 3 22.04 -9.74 -15.59
CA GLN A 3 21.69 -8.33 -15.29
C GLN A 3 22.30 -7.19 -16.17
N PRO A 4 21.78 -5.93 -16.16
CA PRO A 4 20.73 -5.39 -15.29
C PRO A 4 19.59 -4.58 -15.94
N TRP A 5 18.51 -4.57 -15.16
CA TRP A 5 17.35 -3.70 -15.22
C TRP A 5 17.73 -2.21 -15.07
N SER A 6 17.30 -1.37 -16.02
CA SER A 6 17.37 0.09 -15.88
C SER A 6 16.31 0.79 -16.74
N ARG A 7 15.06 0.87 -16.24
CA ARG A 7 14.10 1.88 -16.70
C ARG A 7 13.31 2.43 -15.53
N TRP A 8 13.93 3.41 -14.87
CA TRP A 8 13.24 4.37 -14.03
C TRP A 8 12.35 5.26 -14.90
N ALA A 9 11.04 5.22 -14.64
CA ALA A 9 10.09 6.14 -15.23
C ALA A 9 10.36 7.56 -14.70
N ILE A 10 10.78 8.44 -15.60
CA ILE A 10 10.90 9.88 -15.36
C ILE A 10 9.49 10.44 -15.13
N MET A 11 9.26 11.00 -13.94
CA MET A 11 8.11 11.84 -13.63
C MET A 11 8.02 12.98 -14.66
N ARG A 12 6.87 13.10 -15.33
CA ARG A 12 6.56 14.27 -16.17
C ARG A 12 6.37 15.49 -15.26
N ALA A 13 7.33 16.42 -15.32
CA ALA A 13 7.21 17.76 -14.76
C ALA A 13 6.13 18.58 -15.50
N PRO A 14 5.47 19.56 -14.84
CA PRO A 14 4.52 20.45 -15.51
C PRO A 14 5.23 21.43 -16.44
N SER A 15 4.70 21.52 -17.67
CA SER A 15 4.86 22.56 -18.70
C SER A 15 5.96 23.62 -18.51
N ILE A 16 7.12 23.37 -19.13
CA ILE A 16 8.18 24.36 -19.33
C ILE A 16 7.71 25.39 -20.38
N CYS A 17 7.70 26.66 -19.99
CA CYS A 17 7.42 27.81 -20.86
C CYS A 17 8.50 27.94 -21.94
N SER A 18 8.14 27.88 -23.23
CA SER A 18 9.08 28.02 -24.33
C SER A 18 9.37 29.49 -24.63
N MET A 19 10.65 29.86 -24.66
CA MET A 19 11.10 31.22 -24.99
C MET A 19 11.64 31.27 -26.43
N ARG A 20 11.33 32.34 -27.19
CA ARG A 20 11.87 32.61 -28.55
C ARG A 20 12.69 33.91 -28.57
N ARG A 21 13.89 33.89 -29.16
CA ARG A 21 14.84 35.01 -29.21
C ARG A 21 14.61 35.81 -30.49
N ASN A 22 14.32 37.11 -30.40
CA ASN A 22 14.33 38.00 -31.57
C ASN A 22 15.59 38.88 -31.56
N GLY A 23 16.26 38.96 -32.70
CA GLY A 23 17.44 39.81 -32.90
C GLY A 23 17.06 41.23 -33.28
N ARG A 24 17.52 42.21 -32.49
CA ARG A 24 18.15 43.49 -32.90
C ARG A 24 18.34 44.45 -31.69
N THR A 25 19.56 44.98 -31.61
CA THR A 25 20.07 46.24 -31.00
C THR A 25 19.82 46.59 -29.51
N ALA A 26 20.97 46.64 -28.80
CA ALA A 26 21.36 47.31 -27.56
C ALA A 26 20.30 47.95 -26.64
N GLY A 27 20.26 47.46 -25.39
CA GLY A 27 19.77 48.24 -24.22
C GLY A 27 18.51 47.72 -23.53
N CYS A 28 17.81 46.71 -24.04
CA CYS A 28 16.60 46.13 -23.42
C CYS A 28 16.59 44.59 -23.53
N CYS A 29 16.12 43.91 -22.49
CA CYS A 29 16.05 42.45 -22.39
C CYS A 29 15.30 41.83 -23.61
N PRO A 30 15.87 40.87 -24.36
CA PRO A 30 15.34 40.44 -25.67
C PRO A 30 14.24 39.37 -25.59
N TRP A 31 13.63 39.14 -24.41
CA TRP A 31 12.65 38.08 -24.20
C TRP A 31 11.29 38.65 -23.77
N ARG A 32 10.24 38.44 -24.57
CA ARG A 32 8.84 38.64 -24.19
C ARG A 32 8.21 37.30 -23.83
N CYS A 33 7.42 37.27 -22.77
CA CYS A 33 6.57 36.12 -22.45
C CYS A 33 5.44 36.03 -23.47
N ALA A 34 5.34 34.92 -24.20
CA ALA A 34 4.41 34.78 -25.33
C ALA A 34 2.92 34.83 -24.95
N THR A 35 2.58 34.70 -23.66
CA THR A 35 1.19 34.65 -23.17
C THR A 35 0.69 35.96 -22.55
N ARG A 36 1.55 36.96 -22.28
CA ARG A 36 1.13 38.25 -21.70
C ARG A 36 2.01 39.42 -22.21
N PRO A 37 1.54 40.25 -23.15
CA PRO A 37 2.37 41.27 -23.80
C PRO A 37 2.70 42.52 -22.95
N THR A 38 2.18 42.66 -21.73
CA THR A 38 2.31 43.87 -20.91
C THR A 38 3.31 43.81 -19.75
N CYS A 39 3.93 42.66 -19.45
CA CYS A 39 4.91 42.57 -18.37
C CYS A 39 6.26 43.20 -18.75
N ARG A 40 6.72 44.21 -17.99
CA ARG A 40 8.10 44.73 -18.06
C ARG A 40 8.95 44.08 -16.98
N CYS A 41 10.14 43.60 -17.33
CA CYS A 41 11.13 43.10 -16.36
C CYS A 41 11.77 44.28 -15.60
N ALA A 42 11.65 44.28 -14.27
CA ALA A 42 12.46 45.14 -13.41
C ALA A 42 13.86 44.52 -13.20
N GLY A 43 14.87 45.38 -13.08
CA GLY A 43 16.28 45.06 -13.26
C GLY A 43 16.88 43.97 -12.35
N PHE A 44 17.99 43.43 -12.86
CA PHE A 44 18.82 42.35 -12.30
C PHE A 44 19.47 42.75 -10.96
N ARG A 45 19.17 42.04 -9.87
CA ARG A 45 20.11 41.79 -8.75
C ARG A 45 19.81 40.44 -8.08
N ASN A 46 20.78 39.55 -8.22
CA ASN A 46 20.98 38.27 -7.54
C ASN A 46 20.08 37.05 -7.85
N MET A 47 20.76 35.92 -8.01
CA MET A 47 20.39 34.78 -8.83
C MET A 47 19.78 33.66 -7.99
N SER A 48 18.53 33.83 -7.56
CA SER A 48 17.62 32.75 -7.15
C SER A 48 16.26 33.34 -6.78
N ARG A 49 15.20 32.87 -7.47
CA ARG A 49 13.77 33.27 -7.34
C ARG A 49 13.39 34.52 -8.13
N CYS A 50 12.81 34.29 -9.31
CA CYS A 50 11.99 35.29 -9.99
C CYS A 50 10.64 35.39 -9.24
N CYS A 51 10.54 36.29 -8.27
CA CYS A 51 9.28 36.62 -7.62
C CYS A 51 8.40 37.43 -8.58
N CYS A 52 7.40 36.79 -9.18
CA CYS A 52 6.24 37.51 -9.70
C CYS A 52 5.40 37.98 -8.51
N ALA A 53 5.54 39.24 -8.12
CA ALA A 53 4.60 39.90 -7.22
C ALA A 53 3.33 40.25 -8.01
N CYS A 54 2.33 39.38 -7.97
CA CYS A 54 0.95 39.76 -8.26
C CYS A 54 0.29 40.19 -6.95
N SER A 55 0.26 41.50 -6.71
CA SER A 55 -0.57 42.11 -5.68
C SER A 55 -2.04 41.99 -6.08
N GLY A 56 -2.81 41.16 -5.37
CA GLY A 56 -4.24 41.01 -5.60
C GLY A 56 -4.84 39.87 -4.81
N LEU A 57 -5.24 40.16 -3.57
CA LEU A 57 -6.28 39.48 -2.78
C LEU A 57 -6.17 37.95 -2.67
N TRP A 58 -5.33 37.46 -1.77
CA TRP A 58 -5.62 36.23 -1.03
C TRP A 58 -5.22 36.42 0.43
N GLN A 59 -6.23 36.60 1.29
CA GLN A 59 -6.11 36.53 2.74
C GLN A 59 -5.37 35.25 3.14
N ILE A 60 -4.25 35.44 3.83
CA ILE A 60 -3.44 34.38 4.42
C ILE A 60 -4.17 33.91 5.68
N SER A 61 -4.79 32.75 5.61
CA SER A 61 -5.24 32.00 6.79
C SER A 61 -4.99 30.52 6.60
N ARG A 62 -3.71 30.11 6.53
CA ARG A 62 -3.31 28.69 6.66
C ARG A 62 -1.89 28.52 7.24
N PRO A 63 -1.74 28.35 8.56
CA PRO A 63 -0.55 27.73 9.12
C PRO A 63 -0.91 26.59 10.09
N VAL A 64 -1.30 25.40 9.59
CA VAL A 64 -1.37 24.17 10.44
C VAL A 64 -1.05 22.87 9.67
N TYR A 65 -1.22 22.79 8.34
CA TYR A 65 -1.20 21.48 7.66
C TYR A 65 0.15 20.96 7.16
N ILE A 66 1.23 21.75 7.16
CA ILE A 66 2.53 21.31 6.60
C ILE A 66 3.38 20.51 7.60
N ILE A 67 3.11 20.60 8.90
CA ILE A 67 3.94 19.93 9.93
C ILE A 67 3.54 18.45 10.12
N ARG A 68 2.31 18.04 9.78
CA ARG A 68 1.79 16.72 10.18
C ARG A 68 2.26 15.52 9.35
N ALA A 69 2.93 15.73 8.22
CA ALA A 69 3.33 14.64 7.31
C ALA A 69 4.85 14.33 7.32
N MET A 70 5.69 15.21 7.88
CA MET A 70 7.14 14.96 7.99
C MET A 70 7.57 14.32 9.31
N ASP A 71 6.66 14.20 10.30
CA ASP A 71 7.01 13.75 11.67
C ASP A 71 6.69 12.28 12.02
N ALA A 72 5.84 11.56 11.28
CA ALA A 72 5.47 10.19 11.68
C ALA A 72 6.64 9.19 11.56
N ARG A 73 7.45 9.30 10.49
CA ARG A 73 8.58 8.38 10.24
C ARG A 73 9.77 8.55 11.19
N PHE A 74 9.82 9.65 11.96
CA PHE A 74 10.86 9.91 12.95
C PHE A 74 10.51 9.39 14.36
N LEU A 75 9.23 9.07 14.61
CA LEU A 75 8.78 8.49 15.88
C LEU A 75 8.88 6.96 15.91
N ASP A 76 8.89 6.33 14.75
CA ASP A 76 9.04 4.87 14.63
C ASP A 76 10.49 4.45 14.88
N SER A 77 10.69 3.44 15.72
CA SER A 77 12.04 2.91 15.97
C SER A 77 12.64 2.33 14.68
N PRO A 78 13.98 2.28 14.53
CA PRO A 78 14.60 1.57 13.40
C PRO A 78 14.09 0.14 13.25
N ARG A 79 13.78 -0.52 14.38
CA ARG A 79 13.17 -1.83 14.44
C ARG A 79 11.79 -1.85 13.75
N ASP A 80 10.90 -0.93 14.10
CA ASP A 80 9.55 -0.85 13.51
C ASP A 80 9.61 -0.60 12.00
N ARG A 81 10.47 0.31 11.56
CA ARG A 81 10.65 0.59 10.13
C ARG A 81 11.17 -0.62 9.37
N MET A 82 11.99 -1.47 9.99
CA MET A 82 12.43 -2.73 9.38
C MET A 82 11.28 -3.74 9.28
N VAL A 83 10.44 -3.86 10.30
CA VAL A 83 9.24 -4.71 10.25
C VAL A 83 8.30 -4.23 9.14
N ASP A 84 8.01 -2.93 9.07
CA ASP A 84 7.09 -2.38 8.07
C ASP A 84 7.64 -2.53 6.64
N ALA A 85 8.96 -2.34 6.46
CA ALA A 85 9.63 -2.60 5.20
C ALA A 85 9.56 -4.09 4.81
N ALA A 86 9.72 -5.00 5.76
CA ALA A 86 9.57 -6.44 5.53
C ALA A 86 8.13 -6.80 5.16
N ILE A 87 7.12 -6.24 5.83
CA ILE A 87 5.71 -6.40 5.45
C ILE A 87 5.49 -5.95 4.02
N ALA A 88 5.93 -4.74 3.66
CA ALA A 88 5.77 -4.21 2.31
C ALA A 88 6.45 -5.11 1.27
N GLY A 89 7.67 -5.58 1.54
CA GLY A 89 8.40 -6.50 0.69
C GLY A 89 7.68 -7.84 0.51
N MET A 90 7.19 -8.45 1.60
CA MET A 90 6.49 -9.74 1.56
C MET A 90 5.17 -9.66 0.78
N ARG A 91 4.45 -8.54 0.88
CA ARG A 91 3.23 -8.32 0.09
C ARG A 91 3.51 -8.22 -1.41
N THR A 92 4.74 -7.89 -1.82
CA THR A 92 5.12 -7.81 -3.23
C THR A 92 5.78 -9.08 -3.75
N CYS A 93 6.66 -9.71 -2.97
CA CYS A 93 7.63 -10.69 -3.44
C CYS A 93 7.74 -11.91 -2.52
N GLY A 94 6.72 -12.18 -1.69
CA GLY A 94 6.74 -13.31 -0.77
C GLY A 94 7.91 -13.25 0.21
N LEU A 95 8.38 -14.40 0.70
CA LEU A 95 9.45 -14.45 1.68
C LEU A 95 10.76 -13.83 1.16
N ALA A 96 11.00 -13.86 -0.16
CA ALA A 96 12.15 -13.19 -0.76
C ALA A 96 12.15 -11.67 -0.51
N GLY A 97 10.97 -11.05 -0.41
CA GLY A 97 10.80 -9.62 -0.12
C GLY A 97 11.24 -9.19 1.29
N ALA A 98 11.42 -10.14 2.23
CA ALA A 98 12.01 -9.89 3.55
C ALA A 98 13.55 -9.96 3.55
N GLY A 99 14.19 -9.91 2.37
CA GLY A 99 15.65 -9.96 2.27
C GLY A 99 16.33 -8.84 3.06
N ILE A 100 17.31 -9.19 3.89
CA ILE A 100 18.01 -8.27 4.82
C ILE A 100 18.45 -6.98 4.13
N ASN A 101 19.14 -7.08 2.99
CA ASN A 101 19.62 -5.91 2.26
C ASN A 101 18.49 -5.02 1.73
N GLN A 102 17.39 -5.63 1.27
CA GLN A 102 16.23 -4.90 0.74
C GLN A 102 15.49 -4.20 1.88
N VAL A 103 15.32 -4.87 3.02
CA VAL A 103 14.68 -4.30 4.21
C VAL A 103 15.50 -3.15 4.79
N ILE A 104 16.82 -3.30 4.92
CA ILE A 104 17.68 -2.20 5.41
C ILE A 104 17.58 -1.00 4.46
N ALA A 105 17.65 -1.24 3.15
CA ALA A 105 17.56 -0.17 2.16
C ALA A 105 16.18 0.53 2.20
N ALA A 106 15.09 -0.21 2.32
CA ALA A 106 13.73 0.33 2.33
C ALA A 106 13.34 1.01 3.66
N SER A 107 13.85 0.52 4.79
CA SER A 107 13.57 1.07 6.13
C SER A 107 14.40 2.32 6.46
N GLY A 108 15.48 2.58 5.72
CA GLY A 108 16.44 3.64 6.02
C GLY A 108 17.18 3.42 7.35
N ALA A 109 17.18 2.20 7.89
CA ALA A 109 17.91 1.85 9.09
C ALA A 109 19.43 1.78 8.83
N PRO A 110 20.29 2.07 9.83
CA PRO A 110 21.73 1.95 9.67
C PRO A 110 22.16 0.54 9.24
N LYS A 111 23.09 0.46 8.28
CA LYS A 111 23.70 -0.82 7.89
C LYS A 111 24.36 -1.44 9.12
N GLY A 112 23.94 -2.64 9.49
CA GLY A 112 24.42 -3.37 10.67
C GLY A 112 23.44 -3.40 11.85
N SER A 113 22.40 -2.56 11.88
CA SER A 113 21.43 -2.59 12.99
C SER A 113 20.49 -3.79 12.95
N LEU A 114 20.32 -4.45 11.79
CA LEU A 114 19.37 -5.56 11.67
C LEU A 114 19.69 -6.70 12.65
N TYR A 115 20.94 -7.17 12.70
CA TYR A 115 21.33 -8.25 13.60
C TYR A 115 21.32 -7.85 15.08
N HIS A 116 21.32 -6.55 15.38
CA HIS A 116 21.09 -6.07 16.74
C HIS A 116 19.63 -6.24 17.17
N TYR A 117 18.68 -5.96 16.28
CA TYR A 117 17.24 -6.07 16.59
C TYR A 117 16.64 -7.45 16.29
N PHE A 118 17.23 -8.17 15.34
CA PHE A 118 16.80 -9.47 14.83
C PHE A 118 18.03 -10.40 14.74
N PRO A 119 18.57 -10.87 15.88
CA PRO A 119 19.73 -11.77 15.89
C PRO A 119 19.48 -13.09 15.14
N GLY A 120 18.23 -13.56 15.08
CA GLY A 120 17.78 -14.67 14.25
C GLY A 120 17.60 -14.32 12.76
N GLY A 121 17.94 -13.10 12.37
CA GLY A 121 18.06 -12.66 10.98
C GLY A 121 16.72 -12.62 10.24
N LYS A 122 16.74 -13.07 8.98
CA LYS A 122 15.61 -12.94 8.05
C LYS A 122 14.35 -13.63 8.56
N LEU A 123 14.46 -14.84 9.10
CA LEU A 123 13.29 -15.63 9.51
C LEU A 123 12.63 -15.05 10.78
N GLU A 124 13.43 -14.54 11.72
CA GLU A 124 12.91 -13.83 12.89
C GLU A 124 12.15 -12.56 12.46
N LEU A 125 12.75 -11.75 11.59
CA LEU A 125 12.12 -10.56 11.03
C LEU A 125 10.83 -10.91 10.26
N ALA A 126 10.85 -11.95 9.43
CA ALA A 126 9.69 -12.39 8.66
C ALA A 126 8.56 -12.86 9.57
N ARG A 127 8.86 -13.63 10.63
CA ARG A 127 7.88 -14.06 11.63
C ARG A 127 7.19 -12.86 12.27
N GLU A 128 7.95 -11.90 12.77
CA GLU A 128 7.36 -10.73 13.42
C GLU A 128 6.56 -9.86 12.45
N ALA A 129 7.06 -9.70 11.23
CA ALA A 129 6.34 -8.98 10.19
C ALA A 129 5.02 -9.67 9.82
N LEU A 130 4.98 -11.00 9.78
CA LEU A 130 3.75 -11.77 9.60
C LEU A 130 2.79 -11.58 10.77
N GLU A 131 3.26 -11.65 12.01
CA GLU A 131 2.46 -11.44 13.22
C GLU A 131 1.82 -10.04 13.22
N ARG A 132 2.62 -8.98 13.03
CA ARG A 132 2.12 -7.59 12.95
C ARG A 132 1.13 -7.39 11.79
N PHE A 133 1.45 -7.91 10.61
CA PHE A 133 0.53 -7.85 9.47
C PHE A 133 -0.77 -8.60 9.76
N GLY A 134 -0.64 -9.77 10.37
CA GLY A 134 -1.71 -10.64 10.85
C GLY A 134 -2.72 -9.92 11.73
N GLU A 135 -2.21 -9.29 12.79
CA GLU A 135 -2.98 -8.50 13.76
C GLU A 135 -3.63 -7.28 13.10
N THR A 136 -2.90 -6.57 12.23
CA THR A 136 -3.45 -5.42 11.51
C THR A 136 -4.64 -5.83 10.64
N ARG A 137 -4.51 -6.94 9.90
CA ARG A 137 -5.60 -7.48 9.07
C ARG A 137 -6.76 -8.01 9.92
N GLN A 138 -6.47 -8.62 11.06
CA GLN A 138 -7.46 -9.07 12.03
C GLN A 138 -8.31 -7.90 12.55
N GLN A 139 -7.68 -6.78 12.92
CA GLN A 139 -8.39 -5.57 13.37
C GLN A 139 -9.24 -4.94 12.26
N GLU A 140 -8.71 -4.89 11.02
CA GLU A 140 -9.46 -4.40 9.87
C GLU A 140 -10.67 -5.29 9.57
N LEU A 141 -10.50 -6.60 9.62
CA LEU A 141 -11.56 -7.58 9.47
C LEU A 141 -12.64 -7.33 10.52
N GLN A 142 -12.28 -7.33 11.81
CA GLN A 142 -13.21 -7.04 12.92
C GLN A 142 -13.96 -5.72 12.72
N THR A 143 -13.28 -4.66 12.28
CA THR A 143 -13.90 -3.36 12.00
C THR A 143 -14.94 -3.46 10.88
N VAL A 144 -14.64 -4.16 9.78
CA VAL A 144 -15.59 -4.36 8.68
C VAL A 144 -16.79 -5.20 9.13
N LEU A 145 -16.56 -6.23 9.94
CA LEU A 145 -17.60 -7.11 10.44
C LEU A 145 -18.46 -6.47 11.53
N ALA A 146 -17.94 -5.52 12.30
CA ALA A 146 -18.69 -4.76 13.30
C ALA A 146 -19.67 -3.74 12.67
N GLY A 147 -19.45 -3.33 11.41
CA GLY A 147 -20.33 -2.41 10.72
C GLY A 147 -21.74 -2.98 10.45
N ASP A 148 -22.70 -2.08 10.21
CA ASP A 148 -24.12 -2.42 10.07
C ASP A 148 -24.46 -3.26 8.82
N GLY A 149 -25.63 -3.89 8.85
CA GLY A 149 -26.19 -4.65 7.73
C GLY A 149 -25.96 -6.17 7.83
N PRO A 150 -26.58 -6.95 6.93
CA PRO A 150 -26.54 -8.40 6.99
C PRO A 150 -25.17 -9.00 6.60
N PRO A 151 -24.88 -10.27 6.97
CA PRO A 151 -23.58 -10.91 6.77
C PRO A 151 -23.06 -10.87 5.33
N ASP A 152 -23.91 -11.09 4.34
CA ASP A 152 -23.58 -11.03 2.91
C ASP A 152 -23.05 -9.65 2.49
N GLN A 153 -23.67 -8.57 2.97
CA GLN A 153 -23.21 -7.20 2.70
C GLN A 153 -21.88 -6.90 3.41
N LYS A 154 -21.68 -7.44 4.62
CA LYS A 154 -20.38 -7.34 5.33
C LYS A 154 -19.26 -8.00 4.51
N ILE A 155 -19.52 -9.19 3.94
CA ILE A 155 -18.57 -9.87 3.05
C ILE A 155 -18.29 -9.04 1.79
N ALA A 156 -19.31 -8.56 1.08
CA ALA A 156 -19.10 -7.74 -0.11
C ALA A 156 -18.26 -6.47 0.20
N ARG A 157 -18.46 -5.84 1.37
CA ARG A 157 -17.67 -4.68 1.80
C ARG A 157 -16.21 -5.03 2.10
N LEU A 158 -15.92 -6.21 2.64
CA LEU A 158 -14.55 -6.68 2.87
C LEU A 158 -13.77 -6.71 1.55
N PHE A 159 -14.34 -7.34 0.51
CA PHE A 159 -13.76 -7.42 -0.82
C PHE A 159 -13.62 -6.04 -1.48
N LYS A 160 -14.66 -5.20 -1.37
CA LYS A 160 -14.61 -3.82 -1.90
C LYS A 160 -13.52 -2.97 -1.26
N ARG A 161 -13.29 -3.13 0.05
CA ARG A 161 -12.20 -2.42 0.76
C ARG A 161 -10.83 -2.88 0.26
N ALA A 162 -10.65 -4.19 0.05
CA ALA A 162 -9.43 -4.73 -0.53
C ALA A 162 -9.20 -4.23 -1.96
N ALA A 163 -10.24 -4.20 -2.79
CA ALA A 163 -10.18 -3.69 -4.16
C ALA A 163 -9.72 -2.23 -4.20
N LYS A 164 -10.28 -1.38 -3.33
CA LYS A 164 -9.85 0.02 -3.17
C LYS A 164 -8.37 0.10 -2.77
N GLY A 165 -7.96 -0.69 -1.77
CA GLY A 165 -6.56 -0.72 -1.32
C GLY A 165 -5.60 -1.14 -2.44
N MET A 166 -5.94 -2.16 -3.22
CA MET A 166 -5.11 -2.58 -4.35
C MET A 166 -4.99 -1.48 -5.42
N ALA A 167 -6.10 -0.82 -5.77
CA ALA A 167 -6.07 0.26 -6.76
C ALA A 167 -5.22 1.46 -6.30
N GLN A 168 -5.27 1.80 -5.01
CA GLN A 168 -4.45 2.87 -4.42
C GLN A 168 -2.96 2.56 -4.46
N GLU A 169 -2.60 1.27 -4.46
CA GLU A 169 -1.23 0.76 -4.42
C GLU A 169 -0.76 0.24 -5.78
N ASP A 170 -1.41 0.67 -6.86
CA ASP A 170 -1.12 0.29 -8.25
C ASP A 170 -1.08 -1.24 -8.47
N PHE A 171 -1.93 -1.97 -7.73
CA PHE A 171 -2.04 -3.43 -7.75
C PHE A 171 -0.73 -4.16 -7.39
N ARG A 172 0.21 -3.48 -6.72
CA ARG A 172 1.52 -4.06 -6.39
C ARG A 172 1.47 -5.00 -5.20
N TYR A 173 0.61 -4.71 -4.22
CA TYR A 173 0.53 -5.45 -2.98
C TYR A 173 -0.56 -6.53 -2.98
N GLY A 174 -0.20 -7.72 -2.50
CA GLY A 174 -1.12 -8.79 -2.11
C GLY A 174 -1.14 -9.01 -0.59
N CYS A 175 -1.45 -10.25 -0.20
CA CYS A 175 -1.39 -10.73 1.18
C CYS A 175 0.02 -11.24 1.51
N ALA A 176 0.62 -10.74 2.60
CA ALA A 176 1.95 -11.20 3.04
C ALA A 176 1.92 -12.67 3.47
N VAL A 177 0.87 -13.09 4.19
CA VAL A 177 0.71 -14.46 4.68
C VAL A 177 0.62 -15.44 3.52
N ALA A 178 -0.25 -15.19 2.54
CA ALA A 178 -0.36 -16.03 1.35
C ALA A 178 0.95 -16.07 0.55
N GLY A 179 1.59 -14.92 0.34
CA GLY A 179 2.86 -14.83 -0.39
C GLY A 179 3.98 -15.65 0.27
N VAL A 180 4.14 -15.55 1.59
CA VAL A 180 5.14 -16.33 2.32
C VAL A 180 4.78 -17.82 2.34
N THR A 181 3.49 -18.16 2.50
CA THR A 181 3.04 -19.56 2.54
C THR A 181 3.44 -20.33 1.28
N LEU A 182 3.37 -19.69 0.11
CA LEU A 182 3.74 -20.28 -1.17
C LEU A 182 5.26 -20.42 -1.38
N ASP A 183 6.06 -19.66 -0.63
CA ASP A 183 7.52 -19.67 -0.70
C ASP A 183 8.17 -20.60 0.34
N LEU A 184 7.37 -21.26 1.19
CA LEU A 184 7.91 -22.11 2.27
C LEU A 184 8.69 -23.30 1.70
N ASP A 185 9.83 -23.55 2.32
CA ASP A 185 10.77 -24.64 2.06
C ASP A 185 11.29 -25.22 3.39
N GLU A 186 12.25 -26.13 3.32
CA GLU A 186 12.86 -26.77 4.51
C GLU A 186 13.50 -25.73 5.46
N ASP A 187 14.20 -24.74 4.90
CA ASP A 187 14.90 -23.70 5.66
C ASP A 187 13.94 -22.72 6.36
N SER A 188 12.71 -22.57 5.83
CA SER A 188 11.69 -21.65 6.34
C SER A 188 10.49 -22.35 7.00
N ALA A 189 10.56 -23.65 7.23
CA ALA A 189 9.46 -24.48 7.75
C ALA A 189 8.86 -23.96 9.07
N ALA A 190 9.65 -23.27 9.90
CA ALA A 190 9.21 -22.65 11.15
C ALA A 190 8.14 -21.54 10.94
N LEU A 191 8.03 -20.95 9.75
CA LEU A 191 7.01 -19.95 9.42
C LEU A 191 5.66 -20.57 9.04
N GLY A 192 5.61 -21.87 8.72
CA GLY A 192 4.38 -22.57 8.35
C GLY A 192 3.28 -22.51 9.42
N PRO A 193 3.58 -22.88 10.68
CA PRO A 193 2.62 -22.75 11.78
C PRO A 193 2.12 -21.31 12.01
N VAL A 194 2.99 -20.30 11.81
CA VAL A 194 2.63 -18.89 11.93
C VAL A 194 1.62 -18.50 10.86
N CYS A 195 1.88 -18.84 9.60
CA CYS A 195 0.97 -18.55 8.49
C CYS A 195 -0.38 -19.26 8.66
N SER A 196 -0.36 -20.54 9.03
CA SER A 196 -1.56 -21.34 9.29
C SER A 196 -2.38 -20.75 10.44
N GLY A 197 -1.74 -20.38 11.55
CA GLY A 197 -2.39 -19.78 12.71
C GLY A 197 -3.08 -18.44 12.38
N LEU A 198 -2.47 -17.60 11.54
CA LEU A 198 -3.07 -16.34 11.10
C LEU A 198 -4.28 -16.56 10.18
N LEU A 199 -4.20 -17.49 9.22
CA LEU A 199 -5.35 -17.83 8.37
C LEU A 199 -6.50 -18.44 9.18
N ASP A 200 -6.19 -19.27 10.17
CA ASP A 200 -7.20 -19.86 11.06
C ASP A 200 -7.81 -18.82 12.01
N SER A 201 -7.07 -17.80 12.47
CA SER A 201 -7.62 -16.74 13.32
C SER A 201 -8.60 -15.84 12.54
N TRP A 202 -8.26 -15.47 11.31
CA TRP A 202 -9.18 -14.76 10.41
C TRP A 202 -10.42 -15.61 10.08
N THR A 203 -10.23 -16.92 9.88
CA THR A 203 -11.33 -17.87 9.66
C THR A 203 -12.29 -17.88 10.84
N GLN A 204 -11.78 -17.98 12.07
CA GLN A 204 -12.61 -18.00 13.28
C GLN A 204 -13.40 -16.70 13.42
N THR A 205 -12.77 -15.57 13.11
CA THR A 205 -13.40 -14.26 13.16
C THR A 205 -14.56 -14.13 12.16
N LEU A 206 -14.37 -14.62 10.93
CA LEU A 206 -15.44 -14.66 9.93
C LEU A 206 -16.57 -15.63 10.32
N ALA A 207 -16.25 -16.77 10.92
CA ALA A 207 -17.23 -17.80 11.28
C ALA A 207 -18.29 -17.32 12.28
N VAL A 208 -17.99 -16.28 13.07
CA VAL A 208 -18.95 -15.64 13.98
C VAL A 208 -20.13 -15.01 13.22
N LEU A 209 -19.94 -14.55 11.98
CA LEU A 209 -21.03 -13.95 11.19
C LEU A 209 -22.10 -14.94 10.75
N PHE A 210 -21.84 -16.24 10.88
CA PHE A 210 -22.68 -17.29 10.30
C PHE A 210 -23.46 -18.07 11.36
N GLU A 211 -23.72 -17.47 12.53
CA GLU A 211 -24.27 -18.10 13.74
C GLU A 211 -25.59 -18.90 13.55
N PRO A 212 -26.36 -18.73 12.45
CA PRO A 212 -27.27 -19.76 11.96
C PRO A 212 -26.83 -21.20 12.10
N LEU A 213 -25.62 -21.39 11.59
CA LEU A 213 -25.20 -22.66 11.04
C LEU A 213 -24.47 -23.48 12.11
N PRO A 214 -24.48 -24.82 11.97
CA PRO A 214 -23.62 -25.67 12.77
C PRO A 214 -22.15 -25.23 12.69
N ALA A 215 -21.41 -25.31 13.80
CA ALA A 215 -20.05 -24.79 13.91
C ALA A 215 -19.11 -25.26 12.78
N ALA A 216 -19.20 -26.54 12.39
CA ALA A 216 -18.43 -27.10 11.29
C ALA A 216 -18.73 -26.38 9.95
N ARG A 217 -20.01 -26.07 9.70
CA ARG A 217 -20.44 -25.35 8.49
C ARG A 217 -20.01 -23.89 8.50
N ARG A 218 -20.08 -23.22 9.66
CA ARG A 218 -19.58 -21.84 9.83
C ARG A 218 -18.10 -21.74 9.49
N LYS A 219 -17.30 -22.65 10.03
CA LYS A 219 -15.85 -22.72 9.76
C LYS A 219 -15.56 -23.01 8.29
N ALA A 220 -16.28 -23.95 7.68
CA ALA A 220 -16.11 -24.27 6.26
C ALA A 220 -16.47 -23.08 5.34
N LEU A 221 -17.58 -22.39 5.62
CA LEU A 221 -17.99 -21.21 4.86
C LEU A 221 -17.00 -20.05 5.03
N ALA A 222 -16.51 -19.82 6.25
CA ALA A 222 -15.48 -18.81 6.51
C ALA A 222 -14.17 -19.10 5.76
N ARG A 223 -13.70 -20.36 5.75
CA ARG A 223 -12.55 -20.75 4.95
C ARG A 223 -12.77 -20.52 3.47
N PHE A 224 -13.96 -20.87 2.95
CA PHE A 224 -14.29 -20.61 1.55
C PHE A 224 -14.20 -19.10 1.22
N VAL A 225 -14.72 -18.23 2.09
CA VAL A 225 -14.63 -16.77 1.90
C VAL A 225 -13.17 -16.31 1.84
N ILE A 226 -12.30 -16.81 2.72
CA ILE A 226 -10.86 -16.49 2.68
C ILE A 226 -10.22 -17.03 1.39
N THR A 227 -10.50 -18.27 0.99
CA THR A 227 -10.00 -18.84 -0.26
C THR A 227 -10.40 -18.01 -1.48
N ALA A 228 -11.66 -17.60 -1.55
CA ALA A 228 -12.16 -16.73 -2.62
C ALA A 228 -11.49 -15.35 -2.59
N PHE A 229 -11.27 -14.79 -1.40
CA PHE A 229 -10.61 -13.50 -1.21
C PHE A 229 -9.15 -13.54 -1.67
N GLU A 230 -8.37 -14.53 -1.23
CA GLU A 230 -6.96 -14.68 -1.62
C GLU A 230 -6.82 -14.97 -3.12
N GLY A 231 -7.68 -15.84 -3.67
CA GLY A 231 -7.71 -16.09 -5.12
C GLY A 231 -8.05 -14.83 -5.93
N ALA A 232 -8.97 -14.00 -5.43
CA ALA A 232 -9.32 -12.74 -6.06
C ALA A 232 -8.19 -11.70 -5.98
N LEU A 233 -7.41 -11.64 -4.89
CA LEU A 233 -6.20 -10.81 -4.81
C LEU A 233 -5.18 -11.18 -5.89
N VAL A 234 -4.96 -12.48 -6.11
CA VAL A 234 -4.04 -12.99 -7.15
C VAL A 234 -4.51 -12.55 -8.53
N GLN A 235 -5.78 -12.78 -8.86
CA GLN A 235 -6.35 -12.41 -10.15
C GLN A 235 -6.38 -10.89 -10.35
N ALA A 236 -6.74 -10.12 -9.33
CA ALA A 236 -6.76 -8.66 -9.37
C ALA A 236 -5.37 -8.09 -9.64
N ARG A 237 -4.32 -8.68 -9.03
CA ARG A 237 -2.93 -8.30 -9.28
C ARG A 237 -2.50 -8.63 -10.71
N ALA A 238 -2.79 -9.84 -11.19
CA ALA A 238 -2.43 -10.28 -12.53
C ALA A 238 -3.11 -9.43 -13.61
N ALA A 239 -4.41 -9.14 -13.44
CA ALA A 239 -5.19 -8.34 -14.38
C ALA A 239 -5.01 -6.83 -14.21
N ARG A 240 -4.34 -6.38 -13.13
CA ARG A 240 -4.30 -4.97 -12.69
C ARG A 240 -5.69 -4.33 -12.68
N SER A 241 -6.65 -5.04 -12.10
CA SER A 241 -8.06 -4.66 -12.10
C SER A 241 -8.70 -4.97 -10.76
N THR A 242 -9.62 -4.11 -10.33
CA THR A 242 -10.45 -4.36 -9.14
C THR A 242 -11.53 -5.40 -9.38
N GLN A 243 -11.83 -5.70 -10.64
CA GLN A 243 -12.99 -6.51 -11.03
C GLN A 243 -13.02 -7.90 -10.38
N PRO A 244 -11.91 -8.69 -10.32
CA PRO A 244 -11.95 -10.01 -9.71
C PRO A 244 -12.36 -9.99 -8.23
N LEU A 245 -11.98 -8.94 -7.49
CA LEU A 245 -12.38 -8.78 -6.09
C LEU A 245 -13.85 -8.39 -5.95
N LEU A 246 -14.35 -7.52 -6.83
CA LEU A 246 -15.76 -7.11 -6.78
C LEU A 246 -16.68 -8.31 -7.10
N GLU A 247 -16.37 -9.05 -8.16
CA GLU A 247 -17.11 -10.26 -8.56
C GLU A 247 -17.05 -11.35 -7.49
N ALA A 248 -15.86 -11.66 -6.97
CA ALA A 248 -15.72 -12.65 -5.91
C ALA A 248 -16.46 -12.24 -4.63
N GLY A 249 -16.47 -10.94 -4.29
CA GLY A 249 -17.20 -10.41 -3.15
C GLY A 249 -18.71 -10.53 -3.29
N GLU A 250 -19.25 -10.23 -4.47
CA GLU A 250 -20.68 -10.40 -4.77
C GLU A 250 -21.11 -11.87 -4.73
N LEU A 251 -20.32 -12.76 -5.34
CA LEU A 251 -20.60 -14.19 -5.36
C LEU A 251 -20.47 -14.83 -3.97
N ALA A 252 -19.43 -14.47 -3.21
CA ALA A 252 -19.27 -14.93 -1.83
C ALA A 252 -20.40 -14.41 -0.93
N GLY A 253 -20.80 -13.14 -1.07
CA GLY A 253 -21.96 -12.58 -0.38
C GLY A 253 -23.26 -13.32 -0.72
N SER A 254 -23.48 -13.60 -2.00
CA SER A 254 -24.66 -14.35 -2.48
C SER A 254 -24.72 -15.77 -1.90
N LEU A 255 -23.58 -16.47 -1.87
CA LEU A 255 -23.48 -17.77 -1.23
C LEU A 255 -23.78 -17.70 0.27
N VAL A 256 -23.21 -16.71 0.97
CA VAL A 256 -23.49 -16.49 2.41
C VAL A 256 -24.97 -16.25 2.64
N ARG A 257 -25.62 -15.40 1.84
CA ARG A 257 -27.06 -15.15 1.92
C ARG A 257 -27.85 -16.45 1.74
N ALA A 258 -27.55 -17.21 0.69
CA ALA A 258 -28.23 -18.47 0.41
C ALA A 258 -28.07 -19.51 1.53
N GLN A 259 -26.91 -19.56 2.18
CA GLN A 259 -26.67 -20.49 3.30
C GLN A 259 -27.42 -20.07 4.57
N LEU A 260 -27.66 -18.78 4.78
CA LEU A 260 -28.31 -18.25 5.99
C LEU A 260 -29.83 -18.09 5.86
N GLN A 261 -30.39 -18.33 4.67
CA GLN A 261 -31.83 -18.36 4.50
C GLN A 261 -32.41 -19.60 5.19
N PRO A 262 -33.49 -19.46 5.98
CA PRO A 262 -34.19 -20.62 6.52
C PRO A 262 -34.80 -21.42 5.35
N SER A 263 -34.61 -22.75 5.40
CA SER A 263 -35.19 -23.72 4.46
C SER A 263 -36.71 -23.71 4.49
#